data_AF-A0A6S7L1G1-F1
#
_entry.id   AF-A0A6S7L1G1-F1
#
_cell.length_a   1.000
_cell.length_b   1.000
_cell.length_c   1.000
_cell.angle_alpha   90.00
_cell.angle_beta   90.00
_cell.angle_gamma   90.00
#
_symmetry.space_group_name_H-M   'P 1'
#
loop_
_entity.id
_entity.type
_entity.pdbx_description
1 polymer ?
#
loop_
_entity_poly.entity_id
_entity_poly.type
_entity_poly.pdbx_seq_one_letter_code
_entity_poly.pdbx_strand_id
1 'polypeptide(L)'
;MNVMFWRNHATSKLLLLSFAVGVFMILEVQIQRLQTQVQLLSRVQGYKTHIGLEEKEFLDSNNEKNEEFVKDTIDNWDSEDDAEEEDIDDTHFSIGSSKFEMKIDKNMLAPSGERTIIFYNRVPKTGSTSFMGVVYALCSKINYHVIHLNVSKNYHVMSIADQMRFAKNITTWTAKMPAFYHGHQSFLDFAKLGFAKKPLYINIVRRPLERLVSYYYFLRHGDDFRPGLRRARQGNQESFDDCVVRGHRDCQNDRLWLQIPFFCGQHPDCWEPGNAWALQKAKENLLNNYLVVGVTERLTEFVAVMEVVLPRFFKGATKRFIL
;
A
#
# COMPACT_ATOMS: atom_id res chain seq x y z
N MET A 1 -28.99 36.80 -41.72
CA MET A 1 -27.87 37.46 -41.00
C MET A 1 -27.55 36.66 -39.75
N ASN A 2 -26.33 36.76 -39.23
CA ASN A 2 -25.86 36.03 -38.05
C ASN A 2 -26.25 36.71 -36.73
N VAL A 3 -26.09 35.93 -35.65
CA VAL A 3 -25.64 36.25 -34.26
C VAL A 3 -26.47 35.37 -33.31
N MET A 4 -26.08 34.14 -33.00
CA MET A 4 -24.88 33.62 -32.29
C MET A 4 -25.11 33.47 -30.78
N PHE A 5 -24.93 32.25 -30.28
CA PHE A 5 -25.01 31.89 -28.86
C PHE A 5 -23.94 32.62 -28.03
N TRP A 6 -24.31 33.07 -26.83
CA TRP A 6 -23.38 33.16 -25.70
C TRP A 6 -23.94 32.36 -24.52
N ARG A 7 -23.33 31.19 -24.26
CA ARG A 7 -23.69 30.30 -23.14
C ARG A 7 -22.47 30.14 -22.25
N ASN A 8 -22.59 30.55 -20.99
CA ASN A 8 -21.46 30.77 -20.08
C ASN A 8 -20.55 29.54 -19.91
N HIS A 9 -19.30 29.64 -20.40
CA HIS A 9 -18.27 28.60 -20.26
C HIS A 9 -17.50 28.63 -18.92
N ALA A 10 -17.80 29.58 -18.03
CA ALA A 10 -17.04 29.80 -16.79
C ALA A 10 -17.19 28.68 -15.74
N THR A 11 -18.40 28.15 -15.54
CA THR A 11 -18.71 27.19 -14.46
C THR A 11 -18.08 25.81 -14.65
N SER A 12 -17.78 25.40 -15.89
CA SER A 12 -17.14 24.11 -16.17
C SER A 12 -15.65 24.09 -15.79
N LYS A 13 -14.93 25.20 -16.07
CA LYS A 13 -13.49 25.31 -15.76
C LYS A 13 -13.21 25.29 -14.25
N LEU A 14 -14.10 25.88 -13.44
CA LEU A 14 -13.93 25.91 -11.98
C LEU A 14 -14.15 24.53 -11.33
N LEU A 15 -15.06 23.70 -11.86
CA LEU A 15 -15.23 22.31 -11.39
C LEU A 15 -13.99 21.45 -11.71
N LEU A 16 -13.46 21.54 -12.94
CA LEU A 16 -12.26 20.81 -13.34
C LEU A 16 -11.05 21.15 -12.46
N LEU A 17 -10.91 22.42 -12.06
CA LEU A 17 -9.90 22.85 -11.09
C LEU A 17 -10.04 22.14 -9.74
N SER A 18 -11.24 22.02 -9.16
CA SER A 18 -11.43 21.31 -7.88
C SER A 18 -11.12 19.81 -7.96
N PHE A 19 -11.47 19.14 -9.06
CA PHE A 19 -11.14 17.72 -9.25
C PHE A 19 -9.65 17.48 -9.47
N ALA A 20 -8.99 18.33 -10.28
CA ALA A 20 -7.55 18.34 -10.41
C ALA A 20 -6.90 18.55 -9.04
N VAL A 21 -7.27 19.61 -8.30
CA VAL A 21 -6.73 19.89 -6.96
C VAL A 21 -6.90 18.72 -5.99
N GLY A 22 -8.02 18.00 -6.01
CA GLY A 22 -8.22 16.82 -5.17
C GLY A 22 -7.16 15.72 -5.41
N VAL A 23 -7.04 15.24 -6.64
CA VAL A 23 -6.10 14.15 -6.98
C VAL A 23 -4.64 14.65 -6.97
N PHE A 24 -4.41 15.88 -7.44
CA PHE A 24 -3.10 16.51 -7.51
C PHE A 24 -2.55 16.87 -6.13
N MET A 25 -3.36 17.31 -5.16
CA MET A 25 -2.93 17.44 -3.77
C MET A 25 -2.53 16.09 -3.17
N ILE A 26 -3.20 15.00 -3.52
CA ILE A 26 -2.80 13.67 -3.04
C ILE A 26 -1.46 13.28 -3.70
N LEU A 27 -1.27 13.51 -4.99
CA LEU A 27 0.00 13.28 -5.71
C LEU A 27 1.17 14.15 -5.19
N GLU A 28 0.96 15.44 -4.93
CA GLU A 28 1.98 16.31 -4.33
C GLU A 28 2.31 15.87 -2.91
N VAL A 29 1.32 15.57 -2.07
CA VAL A 29 1.55 15.08 -0.71
C VAL A 29 2.25 13.71 -0.71
N GLN A 30 1.95 12.82 -1.67
CA GLN A 30 2.70 11.58 -1.89
C GLN A 30 4.19 11.86 -2.17
N ILE A 31 4.49 12.73 -3.14
CA ILE A 31 5.86 13.07 -3.56
C ILE A 31 6.63 13.76 -2.43
N GLN A 32 6.02 14.75 -1.77
CA GLN A 32 6.62 15.50 -0.65
C GLN A 32 6.95 14.57 0.54
N ARG A 33 6.07 13.61 0.86
CA ARG A 33 6.32 12.63 1.95
C ARG A 33 7.46 11.66 1.63
N LEU A 34 7.63 11.25 0.37
CA LEU A 34 8.79 10.48 -0.06
C LEU A 34 10.07 11.33 0.01
N GLN A 35 10.04 12.60 -0.43
CA GLN A 35 11.17 13.54 -0.31
C GLN A 35 11.56 13.78 1.15
N THR A 36 10.60 13.84 2.08
CA THR A 36 10.85 14.02 3.52
C THR A 36 11.73 12.89 4.08
N GLN A 37 11.61 11.66 3.58
CA GLN A 37 12.46 10.54 4.05
C GLN A 37 13.95 10.81 3.75
N VAL A 38 14.25 11.29 2.54
CA VAL A 38 15.63 11.56 2.12
C VAL A 38 16.18 12.81 2.80
N GLN A 39 15.37 13.86 2.96
CA GLN A 39 15.78 15.07 3.67
C GLN A 39 16.08 14.83 5.16
N LEU A 40 15.44 13.84 5.80
CA LEU A 40 15.78 13.44 7.16
C LEU A 40 17.11 12.65 7.20
N LEU A 41 17.35 11.75 6.25
CA LEU A 41 18.59 10.99 6.14
C LEU A 41 19.80 11.88 5.78
N SER A 42 19.64 12.80 4.83
CA SER A 42 20.72 13.68 4.33
C SER A 42 21.12 14.79 5.31
N ARG A 43 20.43 14.92 6.44
CA ARG A 43 20.73 15.91 7.50
C ARG A 43 21.68 15.38 8.58
N VAL A 44 22.05 14.10 8.54
CA VAL A 44 23.01 13.50 9.48
C VAL A 44 24.35 13.27 8.80
N GLN A 45 25.41 13.86 9.35
CA GLN A 45 26.78 13.66 8.87
C GLN A 45 27.19 12.19 9.05
N GLY A 46 27.56 11.52 7.96
CA GLY A 46 28.02 10.13 7.97
C GLY A 46 27.92 9.45 6.60
N TYR A 47 26.85 9.72 5.85
CA TYR A 47 26.66 9.17 4.50
C TYR A 47 27.55 9.86 3.46
N LYS A 48 28.80 9.40 3.35
CA LYS A 48 29.68 9.73 2.21
C LYS A 48 29.32 8.84 1.00
N THR A 49 28.75 9.44 -0.04
CA THR A 49 28.63 8.81 -1.35
C THR A 49 29.98 8.79 -2.07
N HIS A 50 30.81 7.78 -1.78
CA HIS A 50 32.02 7.52 -2.56
C HIS A 50 31.66 6.79 -3.87
N ILE A 51 31.23 7.55 -4.87
CA ILE A 51 31.20 7.09 -6.26
C ILE A 51 32.61 7.33 -6.83
N GLY A 52 33.41 6.26 -6.89
CA GLY A 52 34.66 6.19 -7.63
C GLY A 52 34.57 5.02 -8.60
N LEU A 53 34.83 5.26 -9.89
CA LEU A 53 34.81 4.23 -10.93
C LEU A 53 36.22 3.69 -11.14
N GLU A 54 36.39 2.37 -11.05
CA GLU A 54 37.50 1.66 -11.71
C GLU A 54 37.15 0.16 -11.85
N GLU A 55 37.55 -0.44 -12.96
CA GLU A 55 37.25 -1.85 -13.31
C GLU A 55 38.51 -2.72 -13.12
N LYS A 56 38.36 -3.94 -12.58
CA LYS A 56 38.97 -5.17 -13.17
C LYS A 56 38.53 -6.50 -12.54
N GLU A 57 38.84 -7.56 -13.27
CA GLU A 57 38.40 -8.96 -13.09
C GLU A 57 39.28 -9.76 -12.12
N PHE A 58 38.74 -10.84 -11.54
CA PHE A 58 39.23 -12.22 -11.81
C PHE A 58 38.25 -13.33 -11.35
N LEU A 59 38.57 -14.59 -11.70
CA LEU A 59 37.85 -15.85 -11.40
C LEU A 59 38.23 -16.40 -9.99
N ASP A 60 37.86 -17.59 -9.45
CA ASP A 60 37.03 -18.78 -9.80
C ASP A 60 36.77 -19.59 -8.46
N SER A 61 36.08 -20.74 -8.29
CA SER A 61 35.22 -21.64 -9.11
C SER A 61 34.35 -22.55 -8.18
N ASN A 62 33.26 -23.15 -8.70
CA ASN A 62 32.61 -24.41 -8.23
C ASN A 62 32.07 -24.47 -6.75
N ASN A 63 31.29 -25.46 -6.28
CA ASN A 63 30.75 -26.69 -6.90
C ASN A 63 29.32 -27.09 -6.40
N GLU A 64 28.72 -28.02 -7.15
CA GLU A 64 27.75 -29.12 -6.82
C GLU A 64 27.38 -29.47 -5.35
N LYS A 65 26.26 -30.15 -4.99
CA LYS A 65 24.96 -30.57 -5.63
C LYS A 65 24.06 -31.29 -4.57
N ASN A 66 22.95 -31.91 -5.02
CA ASN A 66 22.07 -32.91 -4.36
C ASN A 66 21.10 -32.34 -3.29
N GLU A 67 19.77 -32.59 -3.33
CA GLU A 67 18.97 -33.85 -3.29
C GLU A 67 18.86 -34.43 -1.85
N GLU A 68 17.72 -34.91 -1.33
CA GLU A 68 16.39 -35.23 -1.92
C GLU A 68 15.23 -35.12 -0.87
N PHE A 69 13.97 -35.40 -1.28
CA PHE A 69 12.80 -36.00 -0.56
C PHE A 69 12.64 -35.96 1.01
N VAL A 70 11.43 -35.98 1.63
CA VAL A 70 10.06 -36.36 1.22
C VAL A 70 8.97 -35.61 2.08
N LYS A 71 7.68 -35.77 1.71
CA LYS A 71 6.36 -35.51 2.39
C LYS A 71 6.36 -35.19 3.92
N ASP A 72 5.39 -34.43 4.48
CA ASP A 72 3.94 -34.75 4.54
C ASP A 72 2.97 -33.54 4.48
N THR A 73 1.67 -33.86 4.44
CA THR A 73 0.49 -32.95 4.28
C THR A 73 -0.62 -33.39 5.24
N ILE A 74 -1.72 -32.62 5.37
CA ILE A 74 -3.02 -33.01 5.99
C ILE A 74 -2.94 -33.07 7.56
N ASP A 75 -3.81 -32.45 8.37
CA ASP A 75 -5.07 -31.72 8.08
C ASP A 75 -5.56 -30.77 9.22
N ASN A 76 -6.85 -30.40 9.19
CA ASN A 76 -7.74 -29.92 10.27
C ASN A 76 -7.72 -28.43 10.70
N TRP A 77 -8.58 -27.63 10.06
CA TRP A 77 -9.31 -26.49 10.67
C TRP A 77 -10.81 -26.68 10.34
N ASP A 78 -11.60 -27.20 11.29
CA ASP A 78 -13.05 -27.39 11.18
C ASP A 78 -13.85 -26.21 11.80
N SER A 79 -15.17 -26.24 11.61
CA SER A 79 -16.13 -25.14 11.73
C SER A 79 -16.89 -25.02 13.07
N GLU A 80 -17.82 -24.05 13.11
CA GLU A 80 -19.12 -24.04 13.84
C GLU A 80 -19.06 -23.82 15.40
N ASP A 81 -19.97 -23.08 16.07
CA ASP A 81 -21.12 -22.27 15.61
C ASP A 81 -21.61 -21.23 16.67
N ASP A 82 -22.49 -20.29 16.25
CA ASP A 82 -23.65 -19.66 16.96
C ASP A 82 -23.55 -18.98 18.36
N ALA A 83 -24.41 -18.00 18.76
CA ALA A 83 -25.43 -17.17 18.07
C ALA A 83 -25.91 -15.96 18.97
N GLU A 84 -26.97 -15.28 18.52
CA GLU A 84 -27.96 -14.39 19.21
C GLU A 84 -27.91 -12.86 18.93
N GLU A 85 -29.12 -12.28 18.84
CA GLU A 85 -29.47 -10.89 18.46
C GLU A 85 -30.26 -10.20 19.59
N GLU A 86 -30.21 -8.86 19.68
CA GLU A 86 -31.31 -8.06 20.25
C GLU A 86 -31.32 -6.64 19.66
N ASP A 87 -32.52 -6.06 19.45
CA ASP A 87 -32.75 -4.74 18.83
C ASP A 87 -32.57 -3.55 19.81
N ILE A 88 -32.32 -2.34 19.29
CA ILE A 88 -32.85 -1.07 19.88
C ILE A 88 -32.83 0.13 18.89
N ASP A 89 -34.02 0.72 18.78
CA ASP A 89 -34.50 2.07 18.35
C ASP A 89 -33.67 3.06 17.50
N ASP A 90 -34.39 3.82 16.67
CA ASP A 90 -33.90 4.68 15.58
C ASP A 90 -34.13 6.19 15.90
N THR A 91 -33.19 6.84 16.61
CA THR A 91 -33.30 8.29 16.95
C THR A 91 -32.19 9.18 16.35
N HIS A 92 -32.43 9.59 15.10
CA HIS A 92 -32.01 10.86 14.47
C HIS A 92 -30.80 11.63 15.08
N PHE A 93 -29.60 11.47 14.51
CA PHE A 93 -28.47 12.41 14.74
C PHE A 93 -27.95 13.03 13.44
N SER A 94 -28.16 14.33 13.27
CA SER A 94 -27.90 15.05 12.02
C SER A 94 -26.47 15.63 11.96
N ILE A 95 -25.56 14.94 11.26
CA ILE A 95 -24.23 15.51 10.92
C ILE A 95 -24.40 16.58 9.83
N GLY A 96 -23.79 17.75 10.04
CA GLY A 96 -24.01 18.96 9.24
C GLY A 96 -23.70 18.83 7.74
N SER A 97 -24.57 19.39 6.90
CA SER A 97 -24.57 19.24 5.44
C SER A 97 -23.43 19.95 4.71
N SER A 98 -22.24 19.34 4.68
CA SER A 98 -21.29 19.55 3.58
C SER A 98 -21.64 18.58 2.43
N LYS A 99 -22.56 18.99 1.54
CA LYS A 99 -23.03 18.15 0.44
C LYS A 99 -21.97 18.05 -0.67
N PHE A 100 -20.97 17.17 -0.48
CA PHE A 100 -19.92 16.88 -1.45
C PHE A 100 -20.46 16.07 -2.65
N GLU A 101 -21.27 16.71 -3.49
CA GLU A 101 -21.93 16.11 -4.65
C GLU A 101 -20.97 15.99 -5.84
N MET A 102 -20.02 15.08 -5.68
CA MET A 102 -18.93 14.81 -6.60
C MET A 102 -19.45 14.15 -7.89
N LYS A 103 -19.27 14.85 -9.02
CA LYS A 103 -19.66 14.38 -10.37
C LYS A 103 -18.60 13.45 -10.95
N ILE A 104 -18.95 12.19 -11.18
CA ILE A 104 -18.07 11.19 -11.80
C ILE A 104 -18.01 11.44 -13.32
N ASP A 105 -16.84 11.80 -13.85
CA ASP A 105 -16.56 11.64 -15.28
C ASP A 105 -16.33 10.15 -15.58
N LYS A 106 -16.91 9.64 -16.67
CA LYS A 106 -16.69 8.27 -17.15
C LYS A 106 -15.22 7.98 -17.45
N ASN A 107 -14.42 9.01 -17.75
CA ASN A 107 -12.97 8.89 -17.96
C ASN A 107 -12.17 8.69 -16.65
N MET A 108 -12.79 8.91 -15.47
CA MET A 108 -12.14 8.71 -14.17
C MET A 108 -12.36 7.31 -13.57
N LEU A 109 -13.26 6.49 -14.14
CA LEU A 109 -13.35 5.09 -13.73
C LEU A 109 -12.17 4.32 -14.31
N ALA A 110 -11.39 3.67 -13.45
CA ALA A 110 -10.51 2.59 -13.89
C ALA A 110 -11.39 1.45 -14.45
N PRO A 111 -10.93 0.68 -15.47
CA PRO A 111 -11.69 -0.42 -16.03
C PRO A 111 -11.93 -1.53 -15.00
N SER A 112 -13.05 -1.45 -14.30
CA SER A 112 -13.43 -2.32 -13.17
C SER A 112 -14.55 -3.29 -13.56
N GLY A 113 -14.18 -4.42 -14.15
CA GLY A 113 -15.10 -5.51 -14.48
C GLY A 113 -14.63 -6.85 -13.91
N GLU A 114 -15.30 -7.93 -14.29
CA GLU A 114 -15.09 -9.28 -13.70
C GLU A 114 -13.68 -9.87 -13.89
N ARG A 115 -12.82 -9.25 -14.71
CA ARG A 115 -11.42 -9.65 -14.90
C ARG A 115 -10.42 -8.69 -14.24
N THR A 116 -10.87 -7.68 -13.51
CA THR A 116 -9.99 -6.70 -12.86
C THR A 116 -9.28 -7.31 -11.65
N ILE A 117 -8.02 -6.93 -11.48
CA ILE A 117 -7.16 -7.32 -10.37
C ILE A 117 -6.70 -6.03 -9.70
N ILE A 118 -6.82 -5.93 -8.38
CA ILE A 118 -6.20 -4.88 -7.56
C ILE A 118 -5.07 -5.54 -6.75
N PHE A 119 -3.94 -4.85 -6.60
CA PHE A 119 -2.89 -5.27 -5.67
C PHE A 119 -2.54 -4.12 -4.71
N TYR A 120 -2.92 -4.29 -3.44
CA TYR A 120 -2.53 -3.42 -2.34
C TYR A 120 -1.25 -3.98 -1.69
N ASN A 121 -0.09 -3.53 -2.18
CA ASN A 121 1.22 -3.95 -1.66
C ASN A 121 1.55 -3.20 -0.34
N ARG A 122 0.71 -3.44 0.67
CA ARG A 122 0.51 -2.64 1.88
C ARG A 122 1.78 -2.37 2.68
N VAL A 123 2.08 -1.10 2.92
CA VAL A 123 3.14 -0.68 3.85
C VAL A 123 2.76 -1.04 5.30
N PRO A 124 3.72 -1.47 6.16
CA PRO A 124 3.49 -1.64 7.59
C PRO A 124 3.15 -0.33 8.34
N LYS A 125 2.15 -0.40 9.23
CA LYS A 125 1.71 0.67 10.16
C LYS A 125 1.19 1.97 9.49
N THR A 126 0.55 1.86 8.33
CA THR A 126 -0.09 2.99 7.59
C THR A 126 -1.63 2.92 7.57
N GLY A 127 -2.27 2.47 8.65
CA GLY A 127 -3.73 2.26 8.70
C GLY A 127 -4.23 1.04 7.90
N SER A 128 -3.29 0.21 7.40
CA SER A 128 -3.58 -0.87 6.45
C SER A 128 -4.47 -2.00 6.98
N THR A 129 -4.61 -2.16 8.31
CA THR A 129 -5.57 -3.12 8.90
C THR A 129 -7.00 -2.57 8.84
N SER A 130 -7.22 -1.31 9.24
CA SER A 130 -8.53 -0.66 9.22
C SER A 130 -9.11 -0.60 7.79
N PHE A 131 -8.28 -0.25 6.80
CA PHE A 131 -8.69 -0.28 5.39
C PHE A 131 -9.05 -1.70 4.90
N MET A 132 -8.27 -2.72 5.29
CA MET A 132 -8.60 -4.10 4.94
C MET A 132 -9.87 -4.61 5.61
N GLY A 133 -10.25 -4.10 6.79
CA GLY A 133 -11.53 -4.40 7.43
C GLY A 133 -12.72 -4.05 6.53
N VAL A 134 -12.68 -2.89 5.86
CA VAL A 134 -13.69 -2.49 4.87
C VAL A 134 -13.68 -3.43 3.66
N VAL A 135 -12.51 -3.75 3.12
CA VAL A 135 -12.36 -4.64 1.96
C VAL A 135 -12.93 -6.04 2.24
N TYR A 136 -12.63 -6.63 3.40
CA TYR A 136 -13.20 -7.91 3.81
C TYR A 136 -14.72 -7.83 4.09
N ALA A 137 -15.20 -6.74 4.69
CA ALA A 137 -16.64 -6.55 4.95
C ALA A 137 -17.50 -6.33 3.68
N LEU A 138 -16.86 -6.00 2.55
CA LEU A 138 -17.53 -5.80 1.24
C LEU A 138 -17.36 -6.97 0.28
N CYS A 139 -16.35 -7.83 0.43
CA CYS A 139 -16.01 -8.81 -0.60
C CYS A 139 -17.10 -9.87 -0.85
N SER A 140 -17.81 -10.30 0.21
CA SER A 140 -19.01 -11.13 0.09
C SER A 140 -20.17 -10.36 -0.56
N LYS A 141 -20.48 -9.15 -0.05
CA LYS A 141 -21.63 -8.31 -0.47
C LYS A 141 -21.55 -7.84 -1.92
N ILE A 142 -20.34 -7.64 -2.45
CA ILE A 142 -20.10 -7.20 -3.84
C ILE A 142 -19.55 -8.36 -4.69
N ASN A 143 -19.46 -9.59 -4.16
CA ASN A 143 -18.94 -10.77 -4.85
C ASN A 143 -17.58 -10.53 -5.56
N TYR A 144 -16.51 -10.40 -4.79
CA TYR A 144 -15.13 -10.44 -5.26
C TYR A 144 -14.22 -11.17 -4.26
N HIS A 145 -13.05 -11.62 -4.69
CA HIS A 145 -12.14 -12.38 -3.84
C HIS A 145 -11.10 -11.49 -3.18
N VAL A 146 -10.82 -11.71 -1.89
CA VAL A 146 -9.71 -11.05 -1.17
C VAL A 146 -8.66 -12.09 -0.82
N ILE A 147 -7.42 -11.89 -1.29
CA ILE A 147 -6.34 -12.87 -1.18
C ILE A 147 -5.14 -12.24 -0.47
N HIS A 148 -4.75 -12.80 0.67
CA HIS A 148 -3.53 -12.38 1.37
C HIS A 148 -2.31 -13.09 0.80
N LEU A 149 -1.33 -12.30 0.35
CA LEU A 149 -0.03 -12.76 -0.12
C LEU A 149 0.91 -12.91 1.08
N ASN A 150 0.93 -14.10 1.66
CA ASN A 150 1.92 -14.50 2.66
C ASN A 150 3.28 -14.76 1.98
N VAL A 151 4.39 -14.30 2.60
CA VAL A 151 5.75 -14.47 2.09
C VAL A 151 6.69 -14.85 3.24
N SER A 152 7.54 -15.84 3.00
CA SER A 152 8.48 -16.41 3.97
C SER A 152 9.27 -15.33 4.72
N LYS A 153 9.28 -15.41 6.05
CA LYS A 153 9.92 -14.45 6.97
C LYS A 153 9.50 -12.97 6.79
N ASN A 154 8.43 -12.69 6.04
CA ASN A 154 7.99 -11.36 5.61
C ASN A 154 9.05 -10.58 4.80
N TYR A 155 9.93 -11.26 4.04
CA TYR A 155 10.82 -10.57 3.09
C TYR A 155 10.01 -9.73 2.10
N HIS A 156 10.38 -8.46 1.90
CA HIS A 156 9.66 -7.55 1.01
C HIS A 156 10.05 -7.68 -0.48
N VAL A 157 11.13 -8.42 -0.76
CA VAL A 157 11.67 -8.68 -2.10
C VAL A 157 11.52 -10.16 -2.43
N MET A 158 11.11 -10.47 -3.66
CA MET A 158 10.94 -11.82 -4.19
C MET A 158 12.14 -12.25 -5.04
N SER A 159 12.44 -13.56 -5.07
CA SER A 159 13.33 -14.12 -6.09
C SER A 159 12.75 -13.91 -7.49
N ILE A 160 13.57 -13.86 -8.55
CA ILE A 160 13.05 -13.68 -9.92
C ILE A 160 12.10 -14.82 -10.34
N ALA A 161 12.31 -16.03 -9.83
CA ALA A 161 11.40 -17.16 -10.03
C ALA A 161 10.04 -16.94 -9.32
N ASP A 162 10.04 -16.44 -8.09
CA ASP A 162 8.81 -16.10 -7.36
C ASP A 162 8.09 -14.90 -7.99
N GLN A 163 8.82 -13.90 -8.49
CA GLN A 163 8.25 -12.78 -9.25
C GLN A 163 7.47 -13.28 -10.47
N MET A 164 8.09 -14.15 -11.29
CA MET A 164 7.44 -14.76 -12.46
C MET A 164 6.26 -15.66 -12.07
N ARG A 165 6.40 -16.46 -11.01
CA ARG A 165 5.35 -17.35 -10.49
C ARG A 165 4.14 -16.57 -9.96
N PHE A 166 4.39 -15.54 -9.14
CA PHE A 166 3.35 -14.65 -8.63
C PHE A 166 2.64 -13.90 -9.75
N ALA A 167 3.41 -13.32 -10.69
CA ALA A 167 2.84 -12.58 -11.82
C ALA A 167 1.98 -13.47 -12.72
N LYS A 168 2.43 -14.70 -13.00
CA LYS A 168 1.62 -15.72 -13.70
C LYS A 168 0.36 -16.04 -12.92
N ASN A 169 0.48 -16.44 -11.66
CA ASN A 169 -0.66 -16.86 -10.83
C ASN A 169 -1.76 -15.80 -10.79
N ILE A 170 -1.46 -14.54 -10.44
CA ILE A 170 -2.52 -13.53 -10.30
C ILE A 170 -3.11 -13.10 -11.65
N THR A 171 -2.38 -13.21 -12.76
CA THR A 171 -2.89 -12.84 -14.10
C THR A 171 -3.70 -13.95 -14.77
N THR A 172 -3.43 -15.23 -14.48
CA THR A 172 -4.12 -16.37 -15.10
C THR A 172 -5.20 -17.02 -14.23
N TRP A 173 -5.27 -16.75 -12.92
CA TRP A 173 -6.26 -17.39 -12.02
C TRP A 173 -7.67 -16.78 -12.16
N THR A 174 -8.29 -16.96 -13.32
CA THR A 174 -9.61 -16.42 -13.69
C THR A 174 -10.72 -16.80 -12.71
N ALA A 175 -10.69 -18.01 -12.14
CA ALA A 175 -11.65 -18.50 -11.16
C ALA A 175 -11.65 -17.74 -9.81
N LYS A 176 -10.70 -16.82 -9.58
CA LYS A 176 -10.70 -15.90 -8.43
C LYS A 176 -10.88 -14.44 -8.82
N MET A 177 -11.27 -14.14 -10.07
CA MET A 177 -11.51 -12.78 -10.52
C MET A 177 -13.01 -12.42 -10.40
N PRO A 178 -13.37 -11.16 -10.11
CA PRO A 178 -12.46 -10.04 -9.78
C PRO A 178 -11.78 -10.23 -8.42
N ALA A 179 -10.53 -9.75 -8.32
CA ALA A 179 -9.60 -10.11 -7.24
C ALA A 179 -8.95 -8.89 -6.58
N PHE A 180 -8.88 -8.89 -5.25
CA PHE A 180 -8.13 -7.93 -4.44
C PHE A 180 -7.01 -8.67 -3.69
N TYR A 181 -5.77 -8.53 -4.17
CA TYR A 181 -4.59 -9.07 -3.50
C TYR A 181 -4.05 -8.03 -2.50
N HIS A 182 -3.56 -8.47 -1.33
CA HIS A 182 -2.81 -7.62 -0.41
C HIS A 182 -1.67 -8.37 0.28
N GLY A 183 -0.57 -7.67 0.58
CA GLY A 183 0.57 -8.25 1.29
C GLY A 183 1.74 -7.28 1.45
N HIS A 184 2.66 -7.57 2.37
CA HIS A 184 3.81 -6.71 2.68
C HIS A 184 4.96 -6.91 1.67
N GLN A 185 4.75 -6.47 0.43
CA GLN A 185 5.69 -6.61 -0.69
C GLN A 185 6.05 -5.27 -1.34
N SER A 186 7.24 -5.22 -1.93
CA SER A 186 7.64 -4.11 -2.81
C SER A 186 6.83 -4.11 -4.11
N PHE A 187 6.79 -2.96 -4.78
CA PHE A 187 6.29 -2.84 -6.15
C PHE A 187 6.93 -3.90 -7.07
N LEU A 188 6.11 -4.49 -7.95
CA LEU A 188 6.55 -5.44 -8.97
C LEU A 188 6.08 -4.97 -10.34
N ASP A 189 7.01 -4.84 -11.28
CA ASP A 189 6.74 -4.37 -12.63
C ASP A 189 6.36 -5.55 -13.54
N PHE A 190 5.05 -5.81 -13.63
CA PHE A 190 4.48 -6.86 -14.47
C PHE A 190 4.83 -6.69 -15.95
N ALA A 191 5.10 -5.45 -16.42
CA ALA A 191 5.46 -5.19 -17.80
C ALA A 191 6.87 -5.72 -18.12
N LYS A 192 7.83 -5.48 -17.22
CA LYS A 192 9.21 -6.00 -17.34
C LYS A 192 9.29 -7.52 -17.28
N LEU A 193 8.33 -8.15 -16.60
CA LEU A 193 8.17 -9.62 -16.56
C LEU A 193 7.43 -10.18 -17.80
N GLY A 194 7.07 -9.34 -18.78
CA GLY A 194 6.40 -9.75 -20.03
C GLY A 194 4.88 -9.94 -19.92
N PHE A 195 4.24 -9.59 -18.79
CA PHE A 195 2.80 -9.76 -18.61
C PHE A 195 2.02 -8.56 -19.15
N ALA A 196 1.28 -8.79 -20.24
CA ALA A 196 0.37 -7.79 -20.84
C ALA A 196 -0.75 -7.37 -19.87
N LYS A 197 -1.25 -8.31 -19.06
CA LYS A 197 -2.21 -8.03 -17.98
C LYS A 197 -1.47 -7.62 -16.71
N LYS A 198 -1.86 -6.49 -16.12
CA LYS A 198 -1.25 -5.91 -14.90
C LYS A 198 -2.33 -5.71 -13.83
N PRO A 199 -2.00 -5.81 -12.53
CA PRO A 199 -2.89 -5.38 -11.46
C PRO A 199 -2.98 -3.85 -11.40
N LEU A 200 -4.11 -3.33 -10.94
CA LEU A 200 -4.24 -1.94 -10.51
C LEU A 200 -3.57 -1.81 -9.14
N TYR A 201 -2.43 -1.12 -9.06
CA TYR A 201 -1.76 -0.87 -7.79
C TYR A 201 -2.43 0.27 -7.02
N ILE A 202 -2.62 0.06 -5.72
CA ILE A 202 -3.00 1.11 -4.76
C ILE A 202 -2.12 1.00 -3.52
N ASN A 203 -1.99 2.09 -2.75
CA ASN A 203 -1.34 2.00 -1.44
C ASN A 203 -1.84 3.06 -0.45
N ILE A 204 -1.35 3.00 0.79
CA ILE A 204 -1.55 4.05 1.80
C ILE A 204 -0.20 4.28 2.48
N VAL A 205 0.30 5.53 2.46
CA VAL A 205 1.53 5.94 3.15
C VAL A 205 1.24 6.72 4.43
N ARG A 206 2.25 6.85 5.31
CA ARG A 206 2.19 7.68 6.52
C ARG A 206 3.39 8.63 6.56
N ARG A 207 3.30 9.71 7.35
CA ARG A 207 4.47 10.50 7.74
C ARG A 207 5.61 9.60 8.26
N PRO A 208 6.87 9.78 7.81
CA PRO A 208 7.94 8.81 8.02
C PRO A 208 8.22 8.48 9.50
N LEU A 209 8.35 9.51 10.33
CA LEU A 209 8.65 9.37 11.76
C LEU A 209 7.48 8.73 12.50
N GLU A 210 6.25 9.19 12.28
CA GLU A 210 5.05 8.61 12.93
C GLU A 210 4.87 7.13 12.59
N ARG A 211 5.20 6.70 11.35
CA ARG A 211 5.19 5.29 10.96
C ARG A 211 6.24 4.48 11.74
N LEU A 212 7.43 5.05 11.95
CA LEU A 212 8.50 4.42 12.72
C LEU A 212 8.15 4.33 14.21
N VAL A 213 7.66 5.40 14.82
CA VAL A 213 7.17 5.43 16.21
C VAL A 213 6.04 4.42 16.41
N SER A 214 5.06 4.38 15.49
CA SER A 214 3.98 3.39 15.52
C SER A 214 4.48 1.95 15.38
N TYR A 215 5.59 1.70 14.69
CA TYR A 215 6.22 0.38 14.59
C TYR A 215 7.04 0.03 15.84
N TYR A 216 7.77 0.99 16.42
CA TYR A 216 8.58 0.83 17.62
C TYR A 216 7.76 0.39 18.84
N TYR A 217 6.63 1.07 19.09
CA TYR A 217 5.70 0.73 20.17
C TYR A 217 4.87 -0.53 19.86
N PHE A 218 4.54 -0.77 18.59
CA PHE A 218 3.90 -2.03 18.16
C PHE A 218 4.74 -3.28 18.49
N LEU A 219 6.07 -3.22 18.38
CA LEU A 219 6.93 -4.33 18.77
C LEU A 219 6.97 -4.58 20.29
N ARG A 220 6.59 -3.59 21.11
CA ARG A 220 6.59 -3.62 22.58
C ARG A 220 5.22 -3.97 23.18
N HIS A 221 4.14 -3.43 22.63
CA HIS A 221 2.79 -3.53 23.19
C HIS A 221 1.79 -4.28 22.29
N GLY A 222 2.11 -4.52 21.02
CA GLY A 222 1.28 -5.29 20.09
C GLY A 222 0.22 -4.49 19.34
N ASP A 223 -0.89 -5.17 19.04
CA ASP A 223 -2.10 -4.62 18.46
C ASP A 223 -3.34 -5.17 19.18
N ASP A 224 -4.39 -4.35 19.21
CA ASP A 224 -5.75 -4.65 19.63
C ASP A 224 -6.42 -5.75 18.79
N PHE A 225 -6.07 -5.82 17.51
CA PHE A 225 -6.59 -6.80 16.56
C PHE A 225 -6.22 -8.25 16.91
N ARG A 226 -5.05 -8.51 17.51
CA ARG A 226 -4.59 -9.85 17.95
C ARG A 226 -3.77 -9.75 19.25
N PRO A 227 -4.42 -9.49 20.41
CA PRO A 227 -3.73 -9.14 21.65
C PRO A 227 -2.89 -10.30 22.23
N GLY A 228 -3.32 -11.55 22.03
CA GLY A 228 -2.60 -12.73 22.51
C GLY A 228 -1.26 -13.03 21.82
N LEU A 229 -0.96 -12.39 20.68
CA LEU A 229 0.31 -12.62 19.98
C LEU A 229 1.46 -11.86 20.65
N ARG A 230 2.39 -12.59 21.27
CA ARG A 230 3.66 -12.03 21.77
C ARG A 230 4.48 -11.42 20.64
N ARG A 231 5.11 -10.27 20.91
CA ARG A 231 5.87 -9.49 19.91
C ARG A 231 7.36 -9.43 20.25
N ALA A 232 8.20 -9.20 19.23
CA ALA A 232 9.64 -9.39 19.31
C ALA A 232 10.40 -8.49 20.31
N ARG A 233 9.77 -7.41 20.82
CA ARG A 233 10.31 -6.53 21.88
C ARG A 233 9.37 -6.42 23.09
N GLN A 234 8.41 -7.34 23.25
CA GLN A 234 7.41 -7.27 24.31
C GLN A 234 8.06 -7.32 25.70
N GLY A 235 7.65 -6.39 26.57
CA GLY A 235 8.23 -6.21 27.90
C GLY A 235 9.37 -5.18 27.97
N ASN A 236 9.89 -4.71 26.83
CA ASN A 236 10.75 -3.52 26.81
C ASN A 236 9.88 -2.26 26.96
N GLN A 237 10.07 -1.52 28.06
CA GLN A 237 9.32 -0.30 28.42
C GLN A 237 10.05 1.01 28.05
N GLU A 238 11.16 0.93 27.31
CA GLU A 238 11.90 2.09 26.80
C GLU A 238 11.01 2.96 25.89
N SER A 239 11.08 4.28 26.06
CA SER A 239 10.43 5.24 25.18
C SER A 239 11.18 5.41 23.86
N PHE A 240 10.49 5.86 22.81
CA PHE A 240 11.13 6.16 21.53
C PHE A 240 12.26 7.19 21.67
N ASP A 241 12.04 8.20 22.51
CA ASP A 241 12.97 9.30 22.77
C ASP A 241 14.22 8.81 23.53
N ASP A 242 14.06 7.96 24.56
CA ASP A 242 15.17 7.28 25.23
C ASP A 242 16.01 6.46 24.25
N CYS A 243 15.35 5.71 23.37
CA CYS A 243 16.02 4.90 22.35
C CYS A 243 16.89 5.76 21.43
N VAL A 244 16.38 6.93 21.00
CA VAL A 244 17.10 7.87 20.13
C VAL A 244 18.31 8.45 20.85
N VAL A 245 18.14 8.90 22.11
CA VAL A 245 19.25 9.40 22.95
C VAL A 245 20.33 8.33 23.17
N ARG A 246 19.94 7.06 23.32
CA ARG A 246 20.87 5.92 23.47
C ARG A 246 21.46 5.38 22.16
N GLY A 247 21.07 5.93 21.01
CA GLY A 247 21.53 5.45 19.70
C GLY A 247 21.08 4.02 19.34
N HIS A 248 20.01 3.50 19.95
CA HIS A 248 19.66 2.09 19.83
C HIS A 248 19.02 1.73 18.46
N ARG A 249 19.39 0.56 17.93
CA ARG A 249 19.13 0.04 16.56
C ARG A 249 17.67 -0.01 16.08
N ASP A 250 16.69 0.15 16.97
CA ASP A 250 15.26 0.03 16.64
C ASP A 250 14.59 1.38 16.29
N CYS A 251 15.25 2.50 16.59
CA CYS A 251 14.77 3.88 16.33
C CYS A 251 15.74 4.70 15.46
N GLN A 252 16.82 4.09 14.96
CA GLN A 252 17.80 4.72 14.08
C GLN A 252 17.19 5.21 12.76
N ASN A 253 17.84 6.19 12.12
CA ASN A 253 17.33 6.84 10.92
C ASN A 253 17.21 5.89 9.71
N ASP A 254 18.01 4.81 9.65
CA ASP A 254 17.86 3.74 8.64
C ASP A 254 16.45 3.13 8.68
N ARG A 255 15.81 3.06 9.86
CA ARG A 255 14.44 2.55 10.03
C ARG A 255 13.35 3.45 9.43
N LEU A 256 13.69 4.67 9.01
CA LEU A 256 12.81 5.51 8.18
C LEU A 256 12.72 4.96 6.74
N TRP A 257 13.79 4.34 6.24
CA TRP A 257 13.90 3.80 4.87
C TRP A 257 13.07 2.51 4.71
N LEU A 258 11.78 2.69 4.40
CA LEU A 258 10.85 1.60 4.13
C LEU A 258 9.86 1.96 3.02
N GLN A 259 9.34 3.19 3.01
CA GLN A 259 8.32 3.57 2.03
C GLN A 259 8.94 3.74 0.64
N ILE A 260 10.09 4.41 0.51
CA ILE A 260 10.84 4.49 -0.76
C ILE A 260 11.10 3.10 -1.37
N PRO A 261 11.69 2.11 -0.67
CA PRO A 261 11.83 0.76 -1.19
C PRO A 261 10.53 0.12 -1.69
N PHE A 262 9.43 0.26 -0.93
CA PHE A 262 8.13 -0.31 -1.28
C PHE A 262 7.56 0.21 -2.62
N PHE A 263 7.87 1.45 -3.03
CA PHE A 263 7.49 1.99 -4.35
C PHE A 263 8.59 1.82 -5.40
N CYS A 264 9.87 1.85 -5.03
CA CYS A 264 11.00 1.64 -5.94
C CYS A 264 11.01 0.19 -6.49
N GLY A 265 10.69 -0.79 -5.65
CA GLY A 265 10.45 -2.18 -6.06
C GLY A 265 11.56 -3.16 -5.68
N GLN A 266 11.80 -4.13 -6.57
CA GLN A 266 12.62 -5.32 -6.32
C GLN A 266 14.14 -5.12 -6.54
N HIS A 267 14.59 -3.93 -6.98
CA HIS A 267 16.01 -3.69 -7.29
C HIS A 267 16.84 -3.59 -5.99
N PRO A 268 18.08 -4.11 -5.91
CA PRO A 268 18.91 -4.01 -4.71
C PRO A 268 19.07 -2.57 -4.19
N ASP A 269 19.41 -1.63 -5.08
CA ASP A 269 19.56 -0.19 -4.83
C ASP A 269 18.34 0.46 -4.16
N CYS A 270 17.12 -0.10 -4.35
CA CYS A 270 15.92 0.38 -3.67
C CYS A 270 16.02 0.26 -2.14
N TRP A 271 16.86 -0.65 -1.65
CA TRP A 271 17.00 -1.03 -0.24
C TRP A 271 18.22 -0.37 0.43
N GLU A 272 19.03 0.37 -0.32
CA GLU A 272 20.13 1.18 0.20
C GLU A 272 19.63 2.48 0.84
N PRO A 273 19.79 2.70 2.16
CA PRO A 273 19.24 3.88 2.82
C PRO A 273 19.87 5.18 2.30
N GLY A 274 19.04 6.09 1.80
CA GLY A 274 19.47 7.40 1.29
C GLY A 274 19.80 7.42 -0.21
N ASN A 275 19.74 6.30 -0.93
CA ASN A 275 20.02 6.24 -2.36
C ASN A 275 19.08 7.18 -3.17
N ALA A 276 19.68 8.15 -3.88
CA ALA A 276 18.94 9.18 -4.60
C ALA A 276 18.20 8.65 -5.85
N TRP A 277 18.77 7.66 -6.54
CA TRP A 277 18.10 6.95 -7.64
C TRP A 277 16.87 6.21 -7.13
N ALA A 278 16.97 5.56 -5.96
CA ALA A 278 15.84 4.84 -5.36
C ALA A 278 14.66 5.77 -5.01
N LEU A 279 14.92 6.98 -4.48
CA LEU A 279 13.88 8.00 -4.31
C LEU A 279 13.24 8.37 -5.64
N GLN A 280 14.06 8.64 -6.66
CA GLN A 280 13.56 9.07 -7.96
C GLN A 280 12.72 7.97 -8.62
N LYS A 281 13.18 6.71 -8.56
CA LYS A 281 12.44 5.55 -9.07
C LYS A 281 11.16 5.27 -8.30
N ALA A 282 11.15 5.48 -6.98
CA ALA A 282 9.92 5.41 -6.17
C ALA A 282 8.86 6.42 -6.64
N LYS A 283 9.24 7.67 -6.93
CA LYS A 283 8.33 8.68 -7.48
C LYS A 283 7.82 8.29 -8.88
N GLU A 284 8.71 7.86 -9.77
CA GLU A 284 8.34 7.43 -11.13
C GLU A 284 7.36 6.25 -11.09
N ASN A 285 7.59 5.25 -10.25
CA ASN A 285 6.70 4.11 -10.16
C ASN A 285 5.35 4.52 -9.58
N LEU A 286 5.34 5.39 -8.56
CA LEU A 286 4.14 5.96 -7.95
C LEU A 286 3.32 6.79 -8.96
N LEU A 287 3.95 7.61 -9.79
CA LEU A 287 3.27 8.39 -10.83
C LEU A 287 2.74 7.55 -11.99
N ASN A 288 3.48 6.52 -12.42
CA ASN A 288 3.20 5.82 -13.67
C ASN A 288 2.46 4.47 -13.51
N ASN A 289 2.45 3.88 -12.31
CA ASN A 289 1.91 2.52 -12.09
C ASN A 289 0.86 2.41 -10.96
N TYR A 290 0.74 3.40 -10.08
CA TYR A 290 -0.27 3.39 -9.01
C TYR A 290 -1.50 4.21 -9.41
N LEU A 291 -2.69 3.66 -9.18
CA LEU A 291 -3.97 4.30 -9.50
C LEU A 291 -4.33 5.38 -8.47
N VAL A 292 -4.20 5.05 -7.17
CA VAL A 292 -4.32 6.01 -6.05
C VAL A 292 -3.40 5.56 -4.92
N VAL A 293 -2.69 6.49 -4.29
CA VAL A 293 -1.98 6.27 -3.02
C VAL A 293 -2.53 7.22 -1.95
N GLY A 294 -3.23 6.67 -0.97
CA GLY A 294 -3.78 7.43 0.16
C GLY A 294 -2.73 7.84 1.18
N VAL A 295 -3.14 8.66 2.15
CA VAL A 295 -2.35 8.97 3.34
C VAL A 295 -3.13 8.58 4.59
N THR A 296 -2.43 8.03 5.59
CA THR A 296 -3.06 7.46 6.80
C THR A 296 -3.89 8.49 7.57
N GLU A 297 -3.48 9.76 7.52
CA GLU A 297 -4.11 10.88 8.23
C GLU A 297 -5.30 11.49 7.46
N ARG A 298 -5.63 10.94 6.26
CA ARG A 298 -6.83 11.23 5.45
C ARG A 298 -7.40 9.94 4.86
N LEU A 299 -7.59 8.94 5.74
CA LEU A 299 -8.01 7.60 5.33
C LEU A 299 -9.49 7.55 4.93
N THR A 300 -10.34 8.37 5.55
CA THR A 300 -11.78 8.50 5.20
C THR A 300 -11.95 8.99 3.77
N GLU A 301 -11.19 10.01 3.39
CA GLU A 301 -11.20 10.59 2.05
C GLU A 301 -10.60 9.62 1.01
N PHE A 302 -9.59 8.84 1.39
CA PHE A 302 -9.10 7.74 0.54
C PHE A 302 -10.17 6.68 0.31
N VAL A 303 -10.90 6.24 1.34
CA VAL A 303 -12.01 5.28 1.19
C VAL A 303 -13.11 5.83 0.27
N ALA A 304 -13.48 7.11 0.42
CA ALA A 304 -14.45 7.76 -0.45
C ALA A 304 -13.97 7.84 -1.92
N VAL A 305 -12.69 8.14 -2.17
CA VAL A 305 -12.10 8.08 -3.52
C VAL A 305 -12.10 6.66 -4.08
N MET A 306 -11.84 5.64 -3.26
CA MET A 306 -11.84 4.24 -3.69
C MET A 306 -13.26 3.74 -4.07
N GLU A 307 -14.29 4.15 -3.33
CA GLU A 307 -15.71 3.89 -3.67
C GLU A 307 -16.09 4.43 -5.06
N VAL A 308 -15.49 5.56 -5.44
CA VAL A 308 -15.78 6.28 -6.68
C VAL A 308 -15.00 5.74 -7.88
N VAL A 309 -13.69 5.52 -7.71
CA VAL A 309 -12.80 5.13 -8.81
C VAL A 309 -12.91 3.63 -9.11
N LEU A 310 -13.29 2.82 -8.10
CA LEU A 310 -13.41 1.36 -8.19
C LEU A 310 -14.71 0.83 -7.53
N PRO A 311 -15.91 1.27 -7.99
CA PRO A 311 -17.19 0.89 -7.38
C PRO A 311 -17.46 -0.62 -7.41
N ARG A 312 -16.88 -1.36 -8.36
CA ARG A 312 -16.94 -2.84 -8.44
C ARG A 312 -16.32 -3.56 -7.21
N PHE A 313 -15.52 -2.85 -6.40
CA PHE A 313 -14.89 -3.36 -5.18
C PHE A 313 -15.28 -2.56 -3.91
N PHE A 314 -15.70 -1.30 -4.06
CA PHE A 314 -15.84 -0.36 -2.94
C PHE A 314 -17.20 0.34 -2.83
N LYS A 315 -18.23 -0.08 -3.58
CA LYS A 315 -19.60 0.46 -3.40
C LYS A 315 -20.10 0.22 -1.96
N GLY A 316 -20.43 1.28 -1.23
CA GLY A 316 -20.80 1.27 0.18
C GLY A 316 -19.62 1.38 1.17
N ALA A 317 -18.38 1.53 0.70
CA ALA A 317 -17.19 1.56 1.54
C ALA A 317 -17.17 2.75 2.52
N THR A 318 -17.63 3.92 2.09
CA THR A 318 -17.68 5.12 2.95
C THR A 318 -18.63 4.91 4.12
N LYS A 319 -19.82 4.31 3.88
CA LYS A 319 -20.76 3.95 4.95
C LYS A 319 -20.16 2.90 5.89
N ARG A 320 -19.42 1.90 5.39
CA ARG A 320 -18.79 0.85 6.20
C ARG A 320 -17.49 1.27 6.91
N PHE A 321 -16.96 2.45 6.64
CA PHE A 321 -15.75 2.96 7.31
C PHE A 321 -16.06 4.01 8.39
N ILE A 322 -17.23 4.64 8.33
CA ILE A 322 -17.70 5.62 9.32
C ILE A 322 -18.51 4.93 10.44
N LEU A 323 -19.10 3.76 10.14
CA LEU A 323 -19.74 2.81 11.06
C LEU A 323 -18.81 1.61 11.26
#